data_AF-A0A822AHD2-F1
#
_entry.id   AF-A0A822AHD2-F1
#
_cell.length_a   1.000
_cell.length_b   1.000
_cell.length_c   1.000
_cell.angle_alpha   90.00
_cell.angle_beta   90.00
_cell.angle_gamma   90.00
#
_symmetry.space_group_name_H-M   'P 1'
#
loop_
_entity.id
_entity.type
_entity.pdbx_description
1 polymer ?
#
loop_
_entity_poly.entity_id
_entity_poly.type
_entity_poly.pdbx_seq_one_letter_code
_entity_poly.pdbx_strand_id
1 'polypeptide(L)'
;YLCKPNEAVFCFNKCRRDKQYGRQAIYAMVKIVLNPDNEIISSEDDWKRKLQGPRFDEVKASQATAFNLLQSMSEASNDIRYRVLENWCLGHTGEKHNLEQATENLSQILNDHKDNVGALCAISECLIGLKNVQKARQYLKKTTKLVWNMDDADEIEQCWLMLAMTYIQATKYDEALELCKKVLSVNKCSTRALEILGMMNEQTGAHKDAADNYELAWKYSRKNQPSIGYKLAFNYLKSKRLTDAIDIAQFILQRYPDNIRVRKDILEKARLMLK
;
A
#
# COMPACT_ATOMS: atom_id res chain seq x y z
N TYR A 1 -3.09 -0.43 -11.47
CA TYR A 1 -1.94 -0.28 -12.39
C TYR A 1 -0.93 -1.40 -12.11
N LEU A 2 -0.30 -2.00 -13.14
CA LEU A 2 0.50 -3.24 -13.04
C LEU A 2 1.88 -3.06 -12.37
N CYS A 3 1.92 -2.47 -11.18
CA CYS A 3 3.16 -2.12 -10.45
C CYS A 3 4.13 -1.24 -11.26
N LYS A 4 3.59 -0.45 -12.20
CA LYS A 4 4.32 0.52 -13.01
C LYS A 4 3.69 1.92 -12.89
N PRO A 5 3.94 2.61 -11.76
CA PRO A 5 3.27 3.88 -11.46
C PRO A 5 3.59 4.95 -12.52
N ASN A 6 4.85 5.04 -12.98
CA ASN A 6 5.27 6.06 -13.95
C ASN A 6 4.59 5.90 -15.32
N GLU A 7 4.44 4.67 -15.81
CA GLU A 7 3.72 4.41 -17.07
C GLU A 7 2.23 4.75 -16.94
N ALA A 8 1.62 4.46 -15.79
CA ALA A 8 0.22 4.79 -15.53
C ALA A 8 0.01 6.31 -15.48
N VAL A 9 0.84 7.05 -14.73
CA VAL A 9 0.80 8.52 -14.66
C VAL A 9 1.00 9.13 -16.05
N PHE A 10 1.93 8.61 -16.84
CA PHE A 10 2.14 9.05 -18.21
C PHE A 10 0.89 8.88 -19.09
N CYS A 11 0.20 7.75 -18.99
CA CYS A 11 -1.05 7.52 -19.71
C CYS A 11 -2.18 8.45 -19.24
N PHE A 12 -2.38 8.62 -17.94
CA PHE A 12 -3.38 9.53 -17.40
C PHE A 12 -3.12 10.99 -17.79
N ASN A 13 -1.84 11.39 -17.83
CA ASN A 13 -1.46 12.74 -18.24
C ASN A 13 -1.88 13.06 -19.70
N LYS A 14 -2.00 12.05 -20.58
CA LYS A 14 -2.53 12.24 -21.94
C LYS A 14 -4.03 12.56 -21.95
N CYS A 15 -4.79 11.98 -21.01
CA CYS A 15 -6.23 12.13 -20.95
C CYS A 15 -6.68 13.26 -20.01
N ARG A 16 -5.78 13.91 -19.26
CA ARG A 16 -6.14 14.89 -18.22
C ARG A 16 -6.93 16.11 -18.72
N ARG A 17 -6.82 16.45 -20.01
CA ARG A 17 -7.54 17.57 -20.64
C ARG A 17 -8.87 17.15 -21.28
N ASP A 18 -9.20 15.87 -21.21
CA ASP A 18 -10.46 15.35 -21.73
C ASP A 18 -11.64 15.86 -20.89
N LYS A 19 -12.76 16.20 -21.56
CA LYS A 19 -13.95 16.76 -20.89
C LYS A 19 -14.66 15.77 -19.98
N GLN A 20 -14.64 14.48 -20.34
CA GLN A 20 -15.36 13.43 -19.63
C GLN A 20 -14.47 12.69 -18.62
N TYR A 21 -13.22 12.42 -18.99
CA TYR A 21 -12.30 11.59 -18.22
C TYR A 21 -11.16 12.37 -17.54
N GLY A 22 -11.00 13.66 -17.85
CA GLY A 22 -9.88 14.46 -17.35
C GLY A 22 -9.82 14.53 -15.83
N ARG A 23 -10.98 14.69 -15.17
CA ARG A 23 -11.08 14.75 -13.70
C ARG A 23 -10.67 13.44 -13.04
N GLN A 24 -11.19 12.33 -13.53
CA GLN A 24 -10.90 10.98 -13.04
C GLN A 24 -9.43 10.62 -13.28
N ALA A 25 -8.86 11.05 -14.41
CA ALA A 25 -7.44 10.87 -14.70
C ALA A 25 -6.57 11.63 -13.69
N ILE A 26 -6.91 12.88 -13.35
CA ILE A 26 -6.17 13.66 -12.34
C ILE A 26 -6.31 13.02 -10.96
N TYR A 27 -7.50 12.58 -10.56
CA TYR A 27 -7.69 11.85 -9.30
C TYR A 27 -6.82 10.59 -9.25
N ALA A 28 -6.82 9.77 -10.29
CA ALA A 28 -5.95 8.59 -10.36
C ALA A 28 -4.45 8.96 -10.28
N MET A 29 -4.03 10.04 -10.95
CA MET A 29 -2.65 10.53 -10.88
C MET A 29 -2.28 10.95 -9.45
N VAL A 30 -3.14 11.69 -8.74
CA VAL A 30 -2.91 12.11 -7.36
C VAL A 30 -2.66 10.90 -6.46
N LYS A 31 -3.52 9.86 -6.55
CA LYS A 31 -3.34 8.63 -5.75
C LYS A 31 -2.02 7.92 -6.05
N ILE A 32 -1.70 7.75 -7.34
CA ILE A 32 -0.48 7.04 -7.75
C ILE A 32 0.77 7.82 -7.36
N VAL A 33 0.76 9.13 -7.46
CA VAL A 33 1.91 9.96 -7.07
C VAL A 33 2.12 9.94 -5.55
N LEU A 34 1.05 10.02 -4.74
CA LEU A 34 1.16 9.99 -3.28
C LEU A 34 1.63 8.64 -2.71
N ASN A 35 1.31 7.55 -3.41
CA ASN A 35 1.63 6.19 -2.99
C ASN A 35 1.96 5.28 -4.19
N PRO A 36 3.12 5.50 -4.84
CA PRO A 36 3.45 4.81 -6.10
C PRO A 36 3.62 3.30 -5.93
N ASP A 37 4.15 2.89 -4.77
CA ASP A 37 4.39 1.50 -4.41
C ASP A 37 3.15 0.79 -3.85
N ASN A 38 2.03 1.51 -3.70
CA ASN A 38 0.80 1.04 -3.05
C ASN A 38 1.06 0.48 -1.64
N GLU A 39 1.92 1.17 -0.88
CA GLU A 39 2.23 0.77 0.49
C GLU A 39 1.03 1.01 1.40
N ILE A 40 0.77 0.04 2.27
CA ILE A 40 -0.26 0.18 3.30
C ILE A 40 0.39 0.82 4.52
N ILE A 41 -0.06 2.02 4.86
CA ILE A 41 0.32 2.66 6.12
C ILE A 41 -0.60 2.14 7.21
N SER A 42 -0.04 1.30 8.08
CA SER A 42 -0.81 0.59 9.12
C SER A 42 -0.27 0.82 10.53
N SER A 43 0.93 1.36 10.66
CA SER A 43 1.62 1.59 11.93
C SER A 43 2.31 2.95 11.97
N GLU A 44 2.74 3.34 13.16
CA GLU A 44 3.63 4.50 13.35
C GLU A 44 4.98 4.29 12.63
N ASP A 45 5.50 3.06 12.61
CA ASP A 45 6.79 2.76 11.99
C ASP A 45 6.74 2.88 10.46
N ASP A 46 5.59 2.60 9.85
CA ASP A 46 5.36 2.86 8.42
C ASP A 46 5.44 4.36 8.13
N TRP A 47 4.79 5.19 8.95
CA TRP A 47 4.88 6.65 8.86
C TRP A 47 6.31 7.17 9.03
N LYS A 48 7.03 6.67 10.04
CA LYS A 48 8.44 7.03 10.25
C LYS A 48 9.31 6.64 9.06
N ARG A 49 9.14 5.43 8.54
CA ARG A 49 9.89 4.97 7.36
C ARG A 49 9.61 5.86 6.14
N LYS A 50 8.35 6.27 5.94
CA LYS A 50 7.96 7.16 4.83
C LYS A 50 8.54 8.57 4.99
N LEU A 51 8.53 9.14 6.21
CA LEU A 51 8.86 10.55 6.46
C LEU A 51 10.30 10.78 6.94
N GLN A 52 11.05 9.74 7.26
CA GLN A 52 12.43 9.84 7.76
C GLN A 52 13.36 8.83 7.09
N GLY A 53 12.85 8.07 6.12
CA GLY A 53 13.63 7.08 5.38
C GLY A 53 14.47 7.68 4.24
N PRO A 54 15.24 6.84 3.54
CA PRO A 54 16.16 7.27 2.48
C PRO A 54 15.45 7.88 1.25
N ARG A 55 14.13 7.68 1.11
CA ARG A 55 13.30 8.23 0.01
C ARG A 55 12.55 9.50 0.41
N PHE A 56 12.90 10.14 1.52
CA PHE A 56 12.15 11.29 2.04
C PHE A 56 12.00 12.43 1.03
N ASP A 57 13.05 12.77 0.28
CA ASP A 57 12.99 13.84 -0.71
C ASP A 57 12.08 13.48 -1.89
N GLU A 58 12.08 12.21 -2.32
CA GLU A 58 11.16 11.69 -3.34
C GLU A 58 9.70 11.77 -2.86
N VAL A 59 9.45 11.42 -1.59
CA VAL A 59 8.12 11.52 -0.97
C VAL A 59 7.64 12.96 -0.93
N LYS A 60 8.49 13.92 -0.55
CA LYS A 60 8.16 15.36 -0.56
C LYS A 60 7.86 15.89 -1.96
N ALA A 61 8.68 15.55 -2.94
CA ALA A 61 8.46 15.95 -4.34
C ALA A 61 7.13 15.39 -4.87
N SER A 62 6.80 14.15 -4.48
CA SER A 62 5.55 13.49 -4.85
C SER A 62 4.34 14.18 -4.20
N GLN A 63 4.41 14.52 -2.91
CA GLN A 63 3.36 15.29 -2.23
C GLN A 63 3.10 16.64 -2.90
N ALA A 64 4.15 17.39 -3.22
CA ALA A 64 4.02 18.67 -3.92
C ALA A 64 3.38 18.51 -5.31
N THR A 65 3.77 17.47 -6.05
CA THR A 65 3.19 17.16 -7.36
C THR A 65 1.70 16.81 -7.25
N ALA A 66 1.32 15.98 -6.28
CA ALA A 66 -0.07 15.63 -6.01
C ALA A 66 -0.92 16.85 -5.66
N PHE A 67 -0.40 17.74 -4.82
CA PHE A 67 -1.07 18.99 -4.47
C PHE A 67 -1.28 19.91 -5.68
N ASN A 68 -0.25 20.09 -6.51
CA ASN A 68 -0.34 20.91 -7.72
C ASN A 68 -1.34 20.34 -8.75
N LEU A 69 -1.38 19.02 -8.90
CA LEU A 69 -2.37 18.34 -9.74
C LEU A 69 -3.79 18.61 -9.24
N LEU A 70 -4.01 18.53 -7.93
CA LEU A 70 -5.32 18.80 -7.34
C LEU A 70 -5.71 20.27 -7.53
N GLN A 71 -4.82 21.22 -7.24
CA GLN A 71 -5.10 22.65 -7.39
C GLN A 71 -5.41 23.08 -8.83
N SER A 72 -4.90 22.36 -9.83
CA SER A 72 -5.27 22.59 -11.23
C SER A 72 -6.76 22.37 -11.53
N MET A 73 -7.50 21.76 -10.60
CA MET A 73 -8.93 21.53 -10.65
C MET A 73 -9.69 22.27 -9.54
N SER A 74 -9.24 23.44 -9.10
CA SER A 74 -9.87 24.20 -8.01
C SER A 74 -11.36 24.50 -8.23
N GLU A 75 -11.83 24.55 -9.48
CA GLU A 75 -13.26 24.65 -9.85
C GLU A 75 -14.11 23.48 -9.33
N ALA A 76 -13.49 22.33 -9.08
CA ALA A 76 -14.13 21.12 -8.54
C ALA A 76 -14.02 21.02 -7.01
N SER A 77 -13.66 22.12 -6.30
CA SER A 77 -13.48 22.13 -4.84
C SER A 77 -14.72 21.69 -4.05
N ASN A 78 -15.91 21.84 -4.63
CA ASN A 78 -17.16 21.38 -4.04
C ASN A 78 -17.41 19.86 -4.22
N ASP A 79 -16.68 19.17 -5.10
CA ASP A 79 -16.78 17.71 -5.27
C ASP A 79 -16.26 17.01 -4.00
N ILE A 80 -17.05 16.08 -3.47
CA ILE A 80 -16.69 15.28 -2.30
C ILE A 80 -15.35 14.55 -2.54
N ARG A 81 -15.14 14.00 -3.75
CA ARG A 81 -13.89 13.31 -4.08
C ARG A 81 -12.69 14.25 -4.08
N TYR A 82 -12.87 15.48 -4.56
CA TYR A 82 -11.83 16.51 -4.46
C TYR A 82 -11.48 16.77 -3.00
N ARG A 83 -12.49 17.02 -2.14
CA ARG A 83 -12.27 17.30 -0.72
C ARG A 83 -11.62 16.14 0.02
N VAL A 84 -11.99 14.91 -0.30
CA VAL A 84 -11.35 13.70 0.27
C VAL A 84 -9.87 13.64 -0.13
N LEU A 85 -9.56 13.82 -1.42
CA LEU A 85 -8.17 13.78 -1.91
C LEU A 85 -7.34 14.95 -1.37
N GLU A 86 -7.93 16.13 -1.22
CA GLU A 86 -7.29 17.29 -0.59
C GLU A 86 -6.85 16.98 0.84
N ASN A 87 -7.76 16.42 1.64
CA ASN A 87 -7.45 16.04 3.01
C ASN A 87 -6.52 14.83 3.09
N TRP A 88 -6.52 13.96 2.07
CA TRP A 88 -5.56 12.87 1.99
C TRP A 88 -4.14 13.38 1.66
N CYS A 89 -4.00 14.33 0.73
CA CYS A 89 -2.75 15.05 0.47
C CYS A 89 -2.24 15.74 1.74
N LEU A 90 -3.14 16.43 2.46
CA LEU A 90 -2.82 17.12 3.71
C LEU A 90 -2.35 16.14 4.80
N GLY A 91 -3.04 15.01 4.97
CA GLY A 91 -2.65 13.98 5.93
C GLY A 91 -1.30 13.34 5.59
N HIS A 92 -1.01 13.14 4.30
CA HIS A 92 0.26 12.57 3.86
C HIS A 92 1.49 13.41 4.17
N THR A 93 1.37 14.70 4.54
CA THR A 93 2.53 15.47 5.04
C THR A 93 3.09 14.87 6.33
N GLY A 94 2.25 14.17 7.10
CA GLY A 94 2.60 13.55 8.38
C GLY A 94 2.81 14.53 9.52
N GLU A 95 2.59 15.82 9.29
CA GLU A 95 2.64 16.83 10.32
C GLU A 95 1.42 16.68 11.23
N LYS A 96 1.63 16.69 12.56
CA LYS A 96 0.56 16.45 13.53
C LYS A 96 -0.64 17.41 13.32
N HIS A 97 -0.35 18.69 13.09
CA HIS A 97 -1.39 19.70 12.85
C HIS A 97 -2.22 19.38 11.59
N ASN A 98 -1.56 19.02 10.50
CA ASN A 98 -2.22 18.70 9.22
C ASN A 98 -3.03 17.41 9.32
N LEU A 99 -2.52 16.41 10.05
CA LEU A 99 -3.27 15.18 10.35
C LEU A 99 -4.54 15.49 11.16
N GLU A 100 -4.45 16.32 12.19
CA GLU A 100 -5.61 16.75 12.99
C GLU A 100 -6.63 17.49 12.13
N GLN A 101 -6.20 18.48 11.34
CA GLN A 101 -7.05 19.22 10.41
C GLN A 101 -7.71 18.31 9.38
N ALA A 102 -6.95 17.39 8.76
CA ALA A 102 -7.48 16.42 7.83
C ALA A 102 -8.54 15.53 8.48
N THR A 103 -8.31 15.06 9.71
CA THR A 103 -9.30 14.24 10.42
C THR A 103 -10.58 14.99 10.76
N GLU A 104 -10.52 16.28 11.07
CA GLU A 104 -11.71 17.10 11.33
C GLU A 104 -12.54 17.27 10.06
N ASN A 105 -11.90 17.69 8.96
CA ASN A 105 -12.55 17.87 7.66
C ASN A 105 -13.17 16.55 7.14
N LEU A 106 -12.46 15.44 7.25
CA LEU A 106 -12.96 14.13 6.86
C LEU A 106 -14.10 13.65 7.76
N SER A 107 -14.08 14.01 9.05
CA SER A 107 -15.21 13.72 9.95
C SER A 107 -16.46 14.47 9.54
N GLN A 108 -16.35 15.72 9.11
CA GLN A 108 -17.48 16.49 8.57
C GLN A 108 -18.06 15.83 7.31
N ILE A 109 -17.19 15.41 6.37
CA ILE A 109 -17.63 14.67 5.17
C ILE A 109 -18.37 13.39 5.54
N LEU A 110 -17.90 12.65 6.55
CA LEU A 110 -18.52 11.41 7.01
C LEU A 110 -19.80 11.62 7.82
N ASN A 111 -20.07 12.83 8.31
CA ASN A 111 -21.37 13.15 8.92
C ASN A 111 -22.46 13.22 7.85
N ASP A 112 -22.14 13.83 6.70
CA ASP A 112 -23.05 13.99 5.56
C ASP A 112 -23.12 12.71 4.70
N HIS A 113 -21.97 12.07 4.48
CA HIS A 113 -21.80 10.90 3.61
C HIS A 113 -21.14 9.74 4.37
N LYS A 114 -21.92 9.12 5.25
CA LYS A 114 -21.47 8.08 6.21
C LYS A 114 -20.74 6.88 5.57
N ASP A 115 -21.09 6.56 4.34
CA ASP A 115 -20.60 5.38 3.62
C ASP A 115 -19.53 5.73 2.56
N ASN A 116 -19.03 6.97 2.53
CA ASN A 116 -17.97 7.36 1.59
C ASN A 116 -16.67 6.61 1.90
N VAL A 117 -16.32 5.63 1.05
CA VAL A 117 -15.18 4.72 1.28
C VAL A 117 -13.85 5.48 1.27
N GLY A 118 -13.66 6.40 0.33
CA GLY A 118 -12.44 7.22 0.26
C GLY A 118 -12.20 8.03 1.53
N ALA A 119 -13.25 8.65 2.09
CA ALA A 119 -13.16 9.37 3.35
C ALA A 119 -12.87 8.44 4.54
N LEU A 120 -13.49 7.24 4.57
CA LEU A 120 -13.21 6.21 5.57
C LEU A 120 -11.75 5.72 5.52
N CYS A 121 -11.16 5.55 4.34
CA CYS A 121 -9.77 5.15 4.22
C CYS A 121 -8.82 6.29 4.63
N ALA A 122 -9.03 7.50 4.10
CA ALA A 122 -8.19 8.66 4.41
C ALA A 122 -8.21 9.01 5.91
N ILE A 123 -9.37 9.00 6.57
CA ILE A 123 -9.46 9.32 8.00
C ILE A 123 -8.77 8.25 8.84
N SER A 124 -8.89 6.98 8.44
CA SER A 124 -8.26 5.86 9.14
C SER A 124 -6.74 5.96 9.08
N GLU A 125 -6.20 6.32 7.92
CA GLU A 125 -4.76 6.53 7.73
C GLU A 125 -4.24 7.70 8.57
N CYS A 126 -4.96 8.82 8.58
CA CYS A 126 -4.61 9.97 9.41
C CYS A 126 -4.65 9.64 10.90
N LEU A 127 -5.68 8.91 11.35
CA LEU A 127 -5.80 8.46 12.74
C LEU A 127 -4.68 7.50 13.15
N ILE A 128 -4.21 6.63 12.24
CA ILE A 128 -3.02 5.80 12.48
C ILE A 128 -1.78 6.68 12.66
N GLY A 129 -1.62 7.72 11.84
CA GLY A 129 -0.54 8.72 12.00
C GLY A 129 -0.60 9.46 13.33
N LEU A 130 -1.81 9.74 13.83
CA LEU A 130 -2.05 10.31 15.16
C LEU A 130 -2.00 9.27 16.30
N LYS A 131 -1.58 8.04 16.02
CA LYS A 131 -1.49 6.93 16.98
C LYS A 131 -2.84 6.51 17.59
N ASN A 132 -3.95 6.93 17.00
CA ASN A 132 -5.30 6.54 17.40
C ASN A 132 -5.79 5.32 16.59
N VAL A 133 -5.04 4.22 16.70
CA VAL A 133 -5.29 2.99 15.92
C VAL A 133 -6.65 2.36 16.25
N GLN A 134 -7.13 2.50 17.48
CA GLN A 134 -8.44 1.97 17.88
C GLN A 134 -9.60 2.69 17.16
N LYS A 135 -9.55 4.02 17.08
CA LYS A 135 -10.57 4.79 16.35
C LYS A 135 -10.46 4.54 14.84
N ALA A 136 -9.25 4.45 14.29
CA ALA A 136 -9.05 4.04 12.89
C ALA A 136 -9.72 2.69 12.59
N ARG A 137 -9.50 1.69 13.45
CA ARG A 137 -10.13 0.37 13.32
C ARG A 137 -11.66 0.43 13.33
N GLN A 138 -12.27 1.34 14.09
CA GLN A 138 -13.73 1.51 14.09
C GLN A 138 -14.25 2.02 12.73
N TYR A 139 -13.55 2.96 12.09
CA TYR A 139 -13.90 3.42 10.74
C TYR A 139 -13.68 2.33 9.69
N LEU A 140 -12.53 1.64 9.73
CA LEU A 140 -12.24 0.53 8.82
C LEU A 140 -13.24 -0.63 8.96
N LYS A 141 -13.75 -0.91 10.16
CA LYS A 141 -14.81 -1.92 10.36
C LYS A 141 -16.13 -1.54 9.68
N LYS A 142 -16.40 -0.27 9.38
CA LYS A 142 -17.60 0.12 8.63
C LYS A 142 -17.51 -0.37 7.18
N THR A 143 -16.32 -0.32 6.57
CA THR A 143 -16.12 -0.73 5.17
C THR A 143 -16.31 -2.22 4.94
N THR A 144 -16.22 -3.06 5.99
CA THR A 144 -16.47 -4.50 5.84
C THR A 144 -17.94 -4.83 5.65
N LYS A 145 -18.84 -3.91 6.05
CA LYS A 145 -20.31 -4.02 5.92
C LYS A 145 -20.86 -3.38 4.65
N LEU A 146 -20.05 -2.59 3.95
CA LEU A 146 -20.46 -1.93 2.71
C LEU A 146 -20.59 -2.96 1.58
N VAL A 147 -21.51 -2.68 0.67
CA VAL A 147 -21.68 -3.48 -0.56
C VAL A 147 -20.47 -3.20 -1.46
N TRP A 148 -19.78 -4.26 -1.86
CA TRP A 148 -18.70 -4.14 -2.83
C TRP A 148 -19.25 -3.63 -4.15
N ASN A 149 -18.58 -2.63 -4.72
CA ASN A 149 -18.90 -2.09 -6.03
C ASN A 149 -17.60 -1.82 -6.79
N MET A 150 -17.71 -1.63 -8.11
CA MET A 150 -16.54 -1.45 -8.97
C MET A 150 -15.91 -0.06 -8.84
N ASP A 151 -16.70 0.97 -8.53
CA ASP A 151 -16.25 2.36 -8.47
C ASP A 151 -15.33 2.62 -7.26
N ASP A 152 -15.62 1.98 -6.12
CA ASP A 152 -14.87 2.08 -4.88
C ASP A 152 -13.96 0.85 -4.65
N ALA A 153 -13.79 -0.02 -5.64
CA ALA A 153 -13.13 -1.31 -5.46
C ALA A 153 -11.71 -1.18 -4.87
N ASP A 154 -10.93 -0.22 -5.38
CA ASP A 154 -9.55 0.03 -4.93
C ASP A 154 -9.52 0.52 -3.47
N GLU A 155 -10.39 1.47 -3.10
CA GLU A 155 -10.51 1.98 -1.73
C GLU A 155 -11.01 0.91 -0.76
N ILE A 156 -12.01 0.10 -1.16
CA ILE A 156 -12.52 -0.98 -0.32
C ILE A 156 -11.41 -1.99 -0.04
N GLU A 157 -10.65 -2.39 -1.06
CA GLU A 157 -9.50 -3.27 -0.92
C GLU A 157 -8.45 -2.65 0.02
N GLN A 158 -8.07 -1.38 -0.19
CA GLN A 158 -7.11 -0.67 0.65
C GLN A 158 -7.55 -0.67 2.12
N CYS A 159 -8.82 -0.34 2.39
CA CYS A 159 -9.37 -0.33 3.73
C CYS A 159 -9.39 -1.72 4.38
N TRP A 160 -9.74 -2.79 3.65
CA TRP A 160 -9.70 -4.16 4.19
C TRP A 160 -8.27 -4.61 4.51
N LEU A 161 -7.31 -4.29 3.65
CA LEU A 161 -5.91 -4.63 3.89
C LEU A 161 -5.29 -3.81 5.04
N MET A 162 -5.63 -2.52 5.16
CA MET A 162 -5.29 -1.69 6.33
C MET A 162 -5.83 -2.34 7.61
N LEU A 163 -7.10 -2.76 7.61
CA LEU A 163 -7.72 -3.41 8.75
C LEU A 163 -6.99 -4.72 9.12
N ALA A 164 -6.67 -5.55 8.11
CA ALA A 164 -5.90 -6.78 8.31
C ALA A 164 -4.54 -6.50 8.98
N MET A 165 -3.81 -5.49 8.51
CA MET A 165 -2.54 -5.09 9.12
C MET A 165 -2.70 -4.61 10.56
N THR A 166 -3.75 -3.84 10.88
CA THR A 166 -4.02 -3.45 12.27
C THR A 166 -4.38 -4.64 13.17
N TYR A 167 -4.89 -5.74 12.62
CA TYR A 167 -5.14 -6.98 13.37
C TYR A 167 -3.86 -7.78 13.57
N ILE A 168 -2.99 -7.87 12.56
CA ILE A 168 -1.67 -8.51 12.68
C ILE A 168 -0.85 -7.86 13.80
N GLN A 169 -0.81 -6.52 13.84
CA GLN A 169 -0.14 -5.78 14.93
C GLN A 169 -0.73 -6.05 16.31
N ALA A 170 -2.02 -6.41 16.36
CA ALA A 170 -2.71 -6.80 17.59
C ALA A 170 -2.70 -8.32 17.83
N THR A 171 -1.83 -9.06 17.11
CA THR A 171 -1.68 -10.53 17.13
C THR A 171 -2.99 -11.29 16.90
N LYS A 172 -3.92 -10.68 16.15
CA LYS A 172 -5.22 -11.22 15.76
C LYS A 172 -5.16 -11.81 14.36
N TYR A 173 -4.47 -12.94 14.23
CA TYR A 173 -4.15 -13.53 12.94
C TYR A 173 -5.39 -14.08 12.21
N ASP A 174 -6.36 -14.65 12.93
CA ASP A 174 -7.57 -15.21 12.31
C ASP A 174 -8.41 -14.12 11.63
N GLU A 175 -8.64 -12.98 12.30
CA GLU A 175 -9.38 -11.87 11.71
C GLU A 175 -8.64 -11.24 10.52
N ALA A 176 -7.30 -11.20 10.55
CA ALA A 176 -6.49 -10.72 9.44
C ALA A 176 -6.55 -11.68 8.24
N LEU A 177 -6.51 -12.99 8.49
CA LEU A 177 -6.58 -14.03 7.46
C LEU A 177 -7.91 -13.95 6.69
N GLU A 178 -9.02 -13.82 7.41
CA GLU A 178 -10.35 -13.71 6.79
C GLU A 178 -10.49 -12.46 5.91
N LEU A 179 -9.91 -11.33 6.33
CA LEU A 179 -9.86 -10.12 5.49
C LEU A 179 -9.02 -10.32 4.23
N CYS A 180 -7.85 -10.96 4.34
CA CYS A 180 -7.01 -11.23 3.18
C CYS A 180 -7.70 -12.20 2.20
N LYS A 181 -8.38 -13.24 2.69
CA LYS A 181 -9.22 -14.12 1.86
C LYS A 181 -10.35 -13.34 1.19
N LYS A 182 -11.00 -12.41 1.90
CA LYS A 182 -12.05 -11.55 1.34
C LYS A 182 -11.52 -10.64 0.23
N VAL A 183 -10.30 -10.10 0.37
CA VAL A 183 -9.64 -9.34 -0.70
C VAL A 183 -9.37 -10.25 -1.90
N LEU A 184 -8.82 -11.44 -1.68
CA LEU A 184 -8.47 -12.37 -2.77
C LEU A 184 -9.69 -12.96 -3.49
N SER A 185 -10.88 -12.95 -2.87
CA SER A 185 -12.11 -13.38 -3.54
C SER A 185 -12.60 -12.37 -4.59
N VAL A 186 -12.37 -11.06 -4.37
CA VAL A 186 -12.71 -9.99 -5.31
C VAL A 186 -11.54 -9.63 -6.24
N ASN A 187 -10.31 -9.73 -5.75
CA ASN A 187 -9.08 -9.45 -6.50
C ASN A 187 -8.05 -10.57 -6.28
N LYS A 188 -8.14 -11.62 -7.09
CA LYS A 188 -7.23 -12.80 -7.03
C LYS A 188 -5.76 -12.48 -7.24
N CYS A 189 -5.45 -11.31 -7.83
CA CYS A 189 -4.09 -10.89 -8.15
C CYS A 189 -3.58 -9.80 -7.21
N SER A 190 -4.25 -9.54 -6.09
CA SER A 190 -3.80 -8.56 -5.10
C SER A 190 -2.43 -8.97 -4.55
N THR A 191 -1.38 -8.34 -5.06
CA THR A 191 0.01 -8.56 -4.61
C THR A 191 0.14 -8.24 -3.13
N ARG A 192 -0.63 -7.26 -2.65
CA ARG A 192 -0.57 -6.80 -1.28
C ARG A 192 -1.26 -7.76 -0.31
N ALA A 193 -2.42 -8.33 -0.68
CA ALA A 193 -3.03 -9.40 0.12
C ALA A 193 -2.11 -10.62 0.25
N LEU A 194 -1.48 -11.03 -0.85
CA LEU A 194 -0.52 -12.14 -0.86
C LEU A 194 0.72 -11.82 -0.01
N GLU A 195 1.22 -10.59 -0.06
CA GLU A 195 2.34 -10.16 0.79
C GLU A 195 1.98 -10.22 2.28
N ILE A 196 0.76 -9.80 2.65
CA ILE A 196 0.27 -9.87 4.04
C ILE A 196 0.16 -11.33 4.50
N LEU A 197 -0.40 -12.22 3.68
CA LEU A 197 -0.46 -13.65 3.99
C LEU A 197 0.93 -14.25 4.17
N GLY A 198 1.87 -13.90 3.28
CA GLY A 198 3.27 -14.30 3.41
C GLY A 198 3.88 -13.86 4.74
N MET A 199 3.64 -12.61 5.14
CA MET A 199 4.12 -12.05 6.41
C MET A 199 3.52 -12.76 7.63
N MET A 200 2.23 -13.10 7.60
CA MET A 200 1.59 -13.86 8.68
C MET A 200 2.19 -15.27 8.80
N ASN A 201 2.45 -15.92 7.67
CA ASN A 201 3.10 -17.23 7.64
C ASN A 201 4.56 -17.17 8.12
N GLU A 202 5.29 -16.08 7.84
CA GLU A 202 6.63 -15.85 8.42
C GLU A 202 6.58 -15.77 9.94
N GLN A 203 5.61 -15.03 10.49
CA GLN A 203 5.47 -14.85 11.94
C GLN A 203 5.09 -16.15 12.67
N THR A 204 4.39 -17.06 11.99
CA THR A 204 4.04 -18.39 12.52
C THR A 204 5.10 -19.46 12.23
N GLY A 205 6.19 -19.11 11.54
CA GLY A 205 7.28 -20.04 11.19
C GLY A 205 6.98 -20.96 9.99
N ALA A 206 5.83 -20.79 9.35
CA ALA A 206 5.41 -21.53 8.16
C ALA A 206 6.13 -21.02 6.89
N HIS A 207 7.46 -21.13 6.85
CA HIS A 207 8.30 -20.55 5.80
C HIS A 207 8.01 -21.10 4.39
N LYS A 208 7.50 -22.33 4.27
CA LYS A 208 7.08 -22.88 2.97
C LYS A 208 5.85 -22.15 2.43
N ASP A 209 4.80 -22.07 3.23
CA ASP A 209 3.56 -21.37 2.87
C ASP A 209 3.79 -19.87 2.67
N ALA A 210 4.71 -19.27 3.44
CA ALA A 210 5.16 -17.90 3.24
C ALA A 210 5.80 -17.71 1.85
N ALA A 211 6.69 -18.62 1.46
CA ALA A 211 7.35 -18.57 0.16
C ALA A 211 6.34 -18.69 -0.99
N ASP A 212 5.35 -19.60 -0.89
CA ASP A 212 4.34 -19.77 -1.95
C ASP A 212 3.50 -18.50 -2.16
N ASN A 213 3.11 -17.83 -1.06
CA ASN A 213 2.40 -16.54 -1.15
C ASN A 213 3.28 -15.43 -1.75
N TYR A 214 4.54 -15.33 -1.30
CA TYR A 214 5.47 -14.34 -1.86
C TYR A 214 5.83 -14.63 -3.32
N GLU A 215 5.84 -15.89 -3.75
CA GLU A 215 6.07 -16.28 -5.15
C GLU A 215 4.95 -15.77 -6.05
N LEU A 216 3.70 -15.95 -5.62
CA LEU A 216 2.54 -15.38 -6.32
C LEU A 216 2.60 -13.85 -6.34
N ALA A 217 2.92 -13.21 -5.21
CA ALA A 217 3.07 -11.75 -5.14
C ALA A 217 4.19 -11.24 -6.08
N TRP A 218 5.31 -11.96 -6.14
CA TRP A 218 6.45 -11.66 -7.02
C TRP A 218 6.08 -11.80 -8.50
N LYS A 219 5.32 -12.84 -8.83
CA LYS A 219 4.80 -13.09 -10.18
C LYS A 219 3.82 -11.99 -10.61
N TYR A 220 2.81 -11.68 -9.79
CA TYR A 220 1.78 -10.70 -10.12
C TYR A 220 2.28 -9.26 -10.13
N SER A 221 3.32 -8.94 -9.34
CA SER A 221 4.05 -7.67 -9.41
C SER A 221 5.03 -7.59 -10.59
N ARG A 222 5.02 -8.57 -11.50
CA ARG A 222 5.92 -8.68 -12.66
C ARG A 222 7.40 -8.62 -12.29
N LYS A 223 7.74 -9.10 -11.09
CA LYS A 223 9.12 -9.10 -10.58
C LYS A 223 9.73 -7.69 -10.52
N ASN A 224 8.91 -6.69 -10.24
CA ASN A 224 9.30 -5.27 -10.26
C ASN A 224 9.60 -4.69 -8.86
N GLN A 225 9.25 -5.39 -7.78
CA GLN A 225 9.42 -4.91 -6.39
C GLN A 225 10.47 -5.73 -5.62
N PRO A 226 11.75 -5.29 -5.57
CA PRO A 226 12.84 -6.06 -4.96
C PRO A 226 12.61 -6.46 -3.50
N SER A 227 11.79 -5.69 -2.76
CA SER A 227 11.37 -6.00 -1.40
C SER A 227 10.63 -7.34 -1.31
N ILE A 228 9.69 -7.61 -2.21
CA ILE A 228 8.97 -8.89 -2.29
C ILE A 228 9.93 -10.01 -2.67
N GLY A 229 10.81 -9.77 -3.67
CA GLY A 229 11.81 -10.75 -4.07
C GLY A 229 12.78 -11.13 -2.94
N TYR A 230 13.20 -10.17 -2.12
CA TYR A 230 14.01 -10.43 -0.93
C TYR A 230 13.26 -11.31 0.08
N LYS A 231 12.00 -10.99 0.41
CA LYS A 231 11.16 -11.80 1.31
C LYS A 231 10.97 -13.22 0.80
N LEU A 232 10.72 -13.38 -0.50
CA LEU A 232 10.63 -14.68 -1.16
C LEU A 232 11.92 -15.50 -0.97
N ALA A 233 13.06 -14.93 -1.35
CA ALA A 233 14.34 -15.62 -1.29
C ALA A 233 14.75 -15.96 0.16
N PHE A 234 14.40 -15.08 1.12
CA PHE A 234 14.59 -15.33 2.54
C PHE A 234 13.79 -16.56 3.02
N ASN A 235 12.53 -16.69 2.61
CA ASN A 235 11.71 -17.85 2.99
C ASN A 235 12.14 -19.13 2.26
N TYR A 236 12.62 -19.05 1.03
CA TYR A 236 13.28 -20.19 0.38
C TYR A 236 14.53 -20.65 1.16
N LEU A 237 15.36 -19.72 1.63
CA LEU A 237 16.52 -20.06 2.46
C LEU A 237 16.09 -20.74 3.76
N LYS A 238 15.08 -20.20 4.46
CA LYS A 238 14.56 -20.78 5.70
C LYS A 238 13.88 -22.14 5.52
N SER A 239 13.24 -22.37 4.38
CA SER A 239 12.62 -23.66 4.03
C SER A 239 13.59 -24.66 3.38
N LYS A 240 14.90 -24.35 3.34
CA LYS A 240 15.99 -25.15 2.73
C LYS A 240 15.89 -25.33 1.22
N ARG A 241 15.10 -24.50 0.53
CA ARG A 241 15.07 -24.40 -0.94
C ARG A 241 16.20 -23.49 -1.43
N LEU A 242 17.45 -23.94 -1.23
CA LEU A 242 18.64 -23.09 -1.40
C LEU A 242 18.88 -22.65 -2.85
N THR A 243 18.60 -23.51 -3.83
CA THR A 243 18.72 -23.19 -5.27
C THR A 243 17.78 -22.06 -5.66
N ASP A 244 16.52 -22.16 -5.26
CA ASP A 244 15.49 -21.16 -5.57
C ASP A 244 15.83 -19.81 -4.91
N ALA A 245 16.36 -19.83 -3.68
CA ALA A 245 16.83 -18.63 -3.00
C ALA A 245 17.97 -17.94 -3.78
N ILE A 246 18.92 -18.72 -4.31
CA ILE A 246 20.04 -18.22 -5.12
C ILE A 246 19.54 -17.60 -6.42
N ASP A 247 18.62 -18.27 -7.12
CA ASP A 247 18.08 -17.79 -8.40
C ASP A 247 17.37 -16.44 -8.24
N ILE A 248 16.54 -16.30 -7.21
CA ILE A 248 15.87 -15.03 -6.91
C ILE A 248 16.90 -13.96 -6.52
N ALA A 249 17.90 -14.29 -5.70
CA ALA A 249 18.93 -13.34 -5.30
C ALA A 249 19.75 -12.83 -6.50
N GLN A 250 20.14 -13.72 -7.41
CA GLN A 250 20.86 -13.35 -8.63
C GLN A 250 20.01 -12.48 -9.54
N PHE A 251 18.73 -12.82 -9.72
CA PHE A 251 17.79 -12.01 -10.50
C PHE A 251 17.68 -10.57 -9.97
N ILE A 252 17.61 -10.40 -8.64
CA ILE A 252 17.56 -9.07 -8.03
C ILE A 252 18.89 -8.34 -8.24
N LEU A 253 20.03 -8.99 -7.99
CA LEU A 253 21.35 -8.39 -8.12
C LEU A 253 21.72 -8.03 -9.57
N GLN A 254 21.14 -8.69 -10.57
CA GLN A 254 21.33 -8.31 -11.97
C GLN A 254 20.75 -6.92 -12.28
N ARG A 255 19.65 -6.54 -11.62
CA ARG A 255 18.98 -5.23 -11.81
C ARG A 255 19.38 -4.19 -10.78
N TYR A 256 19.72 -4.65 -9.59
CA TYR A 256 20.12 -3.82 -8.46
C TYR A 256 21.44 -4.35 -7.89
N PRO A 257 22.58 -4.15 -8.59
CA PRO A 257 23.87 -4.70 -8.19
C PRO A 257 24.31 -4.30 -6.78
N ASP A 258 23.92 -3.11 -6.35
CA ASP A 258 24.28 -2.51 -5.07
C ASP A 258 23.41 -2.96 -3.89
N ASN A 259 22.51 -3.93 -4.09
CA ASN A 259 21.71 -4.47 -3.00
C ASN A 259 22.53 -5.39 -2.07
N ILE A 260 23.26 -4.78 -1.15
CA ILE A 260 24.14 -5.45 -0.19
C ILE A 260 23.38 -6.47 0.67
N ARG A 261 22.13 -6.16 1.04
CA ARG A 261 21.30 -7.05 1.86
C ARG A 261 21.03 -8.37 1.14
N VAL A 262 20.57 -8.33 -0.11
CA VAL A 262 20.34 -9.56 -0.91
C VAL A 262 21.63 -10.36 -1.07
N ARG A 263 22.76 -9.69 -1.31
CA ARG A 263 24.05 -10.36 -1.47
C ARG A 263 24.49 -11.10 -0.21
N LYS A 264 24.53 -10.40 0.93
CA LYS A 264 25.03 -10.95 2.21
C LYS A 264 24.03 -11.88 2.88
N ASP A 265 22.77 -11.47 2.95
CA ASP A 265 21.77 -12.18 3.76
C ASP A 265 21.16 -13.38 3.04
N ILE A 266 21.20 -13.41 1.71
CA ILE A 266 20.60 -14.47 0.91
C ILE A 266 21.67 -15.23 0.14
N LEU A 267 22.34 -14.59 -0.83
CA LEU A 267 23.19 -15.28 -1.80
C LEU A 267 24.40 -15.98 -1.15
N GLU A 268 25.15 -15.25 -0.31
CA GLU A 268 26.32 -15.80 0.38
C GLU A 268 25.92 -16.90 1.38
N LYS A 269 24.87 -16.67 2.18
CA LYS A 269 24.38 -17.67 3.14
C LYS A 269 23.88 -18.94 2.46
N ALA A 270 23.08 -18.83 1.39
CA ALA A 270 22.59 -19.99 0.65
C ALA A 270 23.74 -20.81 0.03
N ARG A 271 24.78 -20.14 -0.50
CA ARG A 271 25.97 -20.82 -1.04
C ARG A 271 26.80 -21.52 0.04
N LEU A 272 26.89 -20.93 1.23
CA LEU A 272 27.56 -21.56 2.37
C LEU A 272 26.82 -22.80 2.84
N MET A 273 25.48 -22.78 2.86
CA MET A 273 24.64 -23.91 3.27
C MET A 273 24.57 -25.05 2.25
N LEU A 274 25.02 -24.82 1.00
CA LEU A 274 25.12 -25.83 -0.05
C LEU A 274 26.44 -26.60 -0.04
N LYS A 275 27.46 -26.09 0.65
CA LYS A 275 28.77 -26.73 0.81
C LYS A 275 28.76 -27.68 2.00
#